data_AF-A0AAE0BMC9-F1
#
_entry.id   AF-A0AAE0BMC9-F1
#
_cell.length_a   1.000
_cell.length_b   1.000
_cell.length_c   1.000
_cell.angle_alpha   90.00
_cell.angle_beta   90.00
_cell.angle_gamma   90.00
#
_symmetry.space_group_name_H-M   'P 1'
#
loop_
_entity.id
_entity.type
_entity.pdbx_description
1 polymer ?
#
loop_
_entity_poly.entity_id
_entity_poly.type
_entity_poly.pdbx_seq_one_letter_code
_entity_poly.pdbx_strand_id
1 'polypeptide(L)'
;MTRVKNTAQQKYGKLHAQQLIAKAGAVNNDEKHGKKRRWKSGTIAVREMRKQMRGDTRSSISKAPFRRLVSELIGDVAPIGLRIASEALEILREESENFLRESFTAGNIFTLNRGVTTLDALDFRLGSNWLNGNMHVEMHRENGIMAALPMHALARRKAKPTDDPRLTDKES
;
A
#
# COMPACT_ATOMS: atom_id res chain seq x y z
N MET A 1 -70.66 19.81 12.51
CA MET A 1 -69.43 19.01 12.29
C MET A 1 -69.83 17.66 11.74
N THR A 2 -69.70 17.41 10.44
CA THR A 2 -70.05 16.12 9.82
C THR A 2 -68.79 15.38 9.39
N ARG A 3 -68.57 14.21 10.01
CA ARG A 3 -67.40 13.32 9.82
C ARG A 3 -67.49 12.65 8.45
N VAL A 4 -66.74 13.17 7.47
CA VAL A 4 -66.63 12.54 6.14
C VAL A 4 -65.76 11.29 6.25
N LYS A 5 -66.33 10.13 5.89
CA LYS A 5 -65.66 8.82 5.90
C LYS A 5 -64.75 8.71 4.67
N ASN A 6 -63.43 8.89 4.85
CA ASN A 6 -62.41 8.55 3.85
C ASN A 6 -62.37 7.03 3.61
N THR A 7 -63.13 6.56 2.62
CA THR A 7 -63.17 5.13 2.22
C THR A 7 -62.67 4.87 0.79
N ALA A 8 -62.11 5.89 0.12
CA ALA A 8 -61.56 5.75 -1.23
C ALA A 8 -60.02 5.56 -1.28
N GLN A 9 -59.28 5.83 -0.19
CA GLN A 9 -57.81 5.74 -0.20
C GLN A 9 -57.23 4.36 0.15
N GLN A 10 -58.03 3.41 0.63
CA GLN A 10 -57.54 2.07 0.97
C GLN A 10 -57.51 1.08 -0.21
N LYS A 11 -58.19 1.38 -1.34
CA LYS A 11 -58.26 0.46 -2.48
C LYS A 11 -57.05 0.56 -3.42
N TYR A 12 -56.37 1.71 -3.51
CA TYR A 12 -55.21 1.89 -4.39
C TYR A 12 -53.89 1.33 -3.81
N GLY A 13 -53.71 1.37 -2.48
CA GLY A 13 -52.47 0.90 -1.85
C GLY A 13 -52.30 -0.62 -1.86
N LYS A 14 -53.39 -1.39 -1.72
CA LYS A 14 -53.34 -2.87 -1.68
C LYS A 14 -53.08 -3.49 -3.06
N LEU A 15 -53.67 -2.91 -4.12
CA LEU A 15 -53.45 -3.37 -5.50
C LEU A 15 -52.02 -3.07 -5.97
N HIS A 16 -51.47 -1.91 -5.61
CA HIS A 16 -50.09 -1.57 -5.91
C HIS A 16 -49.09 -2.44 -5.14
N ALA A 17 -49.33 -2.70 -3.84
CA ALA A 17 -48.50 -3.61 -3.05
C ALA A 17 -48.54 -5.04 -3.61
N GLN A 18 -49.69 -5.54 -4.03
CA GLN A 18 -49.84 -6.89 -4.59
C GLN A 18 -49.22 -7.00 -6.00
N GLN A 19 -49.28 -5.94 -6.81
CA GLN A 19 -48.53 -5.84 -8.07
C GLN A 19 -47.02 -5.75 -7.84
N LEU A 20 -46.55 -5.05 -6.81
CA LEU A 20 -45.13 -5.01 -6.46
C LEU A 20 -44.61 -6.35 -5.96
N ILE A 21 -45.40 -7.08 -5.15
CA ILE A 21 -45.05 -8.42 -4.66
C ILE A 21 -45.08 -9.44 -5.81
N ALA A 22 -46.07 -9.37 -6.71
CA ALA A 22 -46.12 -10.21 -7.92
C ALA A 22 -44.97 -9.91 -8.89
N LYS A 23 -44.55 -8.63 -9.00
CA LYS A 23 -43.39 -8.21 -9.80
C LYS A 23 -42.06 -8.58 -9.14
N ALA A 24 -41.99 -8.66 -7.81
CA ALA A 24 -40.82 -9.14 -7.08
C ALA A 24 -40.67 -10.68 -7.16
N GLY A 25 -41.79 -11.42 -7.25
CA GLY A 25 -41.78 -12.88 -7.42
C GLY A 25 -41.45 -13.36 -8.82
N ALA A 26 -41.63 -12.50 -9.84
CA ALA A 26 -41.38 -12.83 -11.25
C ALA A 26 -39.97 -12.44 -11.76
N VAL A 27 -39.03 -12.08 -10.88
CA VAL A 27 -37.62 -11.77 -11.26
C VAL A 27 -36.69 -12.95 -10.99
N ASN A 28 -37.18 -14.17 -11.15
CA ASN A 28 -36.39 -15.39 -10.99
C ASN A 28 -36.49 -16.27 -12.24
N ASN A 29 -35.95 -15.77 -13.36
CA ASN A 29 -35.34 -16.52 -14.48
C ASN A 29 -35.31 -15.67 -15.76
N ASP A 30 -34.54 -14.58 -15.74
CA ASP A 30 -34.11 -13.93 -16.98
C ASP A 30 -32.60 -13.73 -16.92
N GLU A 31 -31.89 -14.39 -17.83
CA GLU A 31 -30.44 -14.31 -18.08
C GLU A 31 -30.00 -12.93 -18.62
N LYS A 32 -30.65 -11.84 -18.19
CA LYS A 32 -30.28 -10.46 -18.49
C LYS A 32 -29.70 -9.80 -17.26
N HIS A 33 -28.58 -10.33 -16.78
CA HIS A 33 -27.69 -9.58 -15.92
C HIS A 33 -27.15 -8.40 -16.74
N GLY A 34 -27.82 -7.24 -16.67
CA GLY A 34 -27.32 -6.00 -17.25
C GLY A 34 -25.85 -5.82 -16.86
N LYS A 35 -24.99 -5.49 -17.84
CA LYS A 35 -23.54 -5.40 -17.64
C LYS A 35 -23.26 -4.58 -16.38
N LYS A 36 -22.68 -5.21 -15.35
CA LYS A 36 -22.30 -4.51 -14.12
C LYS A 36 -21.45 -3.31 -14.50
N ARG A 37 -21.84 -2.12 -14.03
CA ARG A 37 -21.13 -0.87 -14.35
C ARG A 37 -19.68 -0.98 -13.88
N ARG A 38 -18.75 -1.04 -14.82
CA ARG A 38 -17.30 -1.04 -14.56
C ARG A 38 -16.77 0.38 -14.65
N TRP A 39 -16.00 0.81 -13.66
CA TRP A 39 -15.26 2.07 -13.73
C TRP A 39 -14.16 1.98 -14.77
N LYS A 40 -13.85 3.08 -15.46
CA LYS A 40 -12.68 3.14 -16.34
C LYS A 40 -11.40 2.92 -15.53
N SER A 41 -10.38 2.36 -16.17
CA SER A 41 -9.04 2.28 -15.56
C SER A 41 -8.59 3.64 -15.04
N GLY A 42 -7.89 3.66 -13.91
CA GLY A 42 -7.46 4.89 -13.23
C GLY A 42 -8.56 5.61 -12.41
N THR A 43 -9.85 5.43 -12.71
CA THR A 43 -10.92 6.13 -11.96
C THR A 43 -10.95 5.74 -10.48
N ILE A 44 -10.75 4.46 -10.19
CA ILE A 44 -10.70 3.96 -8.81
C ILE A 44 -9.39 4.41 -8.14
N ALA A 45 -8.25 4.30 -8.84
CA ALA A 45 -6.95 4.70 -8.31
C ALA A 45 -6.92 6.19 -7.91
N VAL A 46 -7.44 7.10 -8.75
CA VAL A 46 -7.51 8.53 -8.42
C VAL A 46 -8.43 8.81 -7.23
N ARG A 47 -9.53 8.04 -7.09
CA ARG A 47 -10.40 8.14 -5.91
C ARG A 47 -9.68 7.71 -4.65
N GLU A 48 -8.94 6.60 -4.71
CA GLU A 48 -8.17 6.07 -3.58
C GLU A 48 -7.04 7.03 -3.17
N MET A 49 -6.28 7.57 -4.13
CA MET A 49 -5.27 8.59 -3.86
C MET A 49 -5.87 9.81 -3.18
N ARG A 50 -6.98 10.36 -3.70
CA ARG A 50 -7.67 11.50 -3.07
C ARG A 50 -8.15 11.17 -1.66
N LYS A 51 -8.62 9.94 -1.41
CA LYS A 51 -9.04 9.52 -0.08
C LYS A 51 -7.85 9.45 0.89
N GLN A 52 -6.75 8.83 0.48
CA GLN A 52 -5.53 8.69 1.28
C GLN A 52 -4.84 10.04 1.56
N MET A 53 -4.98 11.03 0.67
CA MET A 53 -4.41 12.37 0.84
C MET A 53 -5.26 13.35 1.66
N ARG A 54 -6.59 13.14 1.74
CA ARG A 54 -7.52 14.11 2.37
C ARG A 54 -7.63 14.02 3.90
N GLY A 55 -6.91 13.09 4.53
CA GLY A 55 -6.87 12.99 6.00
C GLY A 55 -7.75 11.91 6.62
N ASP A 56 -8.37 11.02 5.83
CA ASP A 56 -8.88 9.74 6.34
C ASP A 56 -7.70 8.77 6.60
N THR A 57 -6.79 9.17 7.50
CA THR A 57 -5.52 8.48 7.75
C THR A 57 -5.73 7.32 8.71
N ARG A 58 -6.49 6.32 8.27
CA ARG A 58 -6.33 4.98 8.85
C ARG A 58 -5.00 4.45 8.34
N SER A 59 -4.09 4.13 9.25
CA SER A 59 -2.82 3.53 8.85
C SER A 59 -3.09 2.30 7.96
N SER A 60 -2.39 2.27 6.84
CA SER A 60 -2.58 1.28 5.77
C SER A 60 -1.98 -0.07 6.14
N ILE A 61 -1.01 -0.08 7.05
CA ILE A 61 -0.33 -1.27 7.55
C ILE A 61 -1.10 -1.87 8.73
N SER A 62 -1.43 -3.16 8.60
CA SER A 62 -2.11 -3.92 9.67
C SER A 62 -1.20 -4.12 10.88
N LYS A 63 -1.74 -3.93 12.09
CA LYS A 63 -0.98 -3.96 13.36
C LYS A 63 -0.34 -5.32 13.65
N ALA A 64 -1.07 -6.42 13.43
CA ALA A 64 -0.60 -7.77 13.76
C ALA A 64 0.62 -8.24 12.94
N PRO A 65 0.63 -8.15 11.59
CA PRO A 65 1.81 -8.51 10.81
C PRO A 65 2.99 -7.57 11.06
N PHE A 66 2.76 -6.27 11.24
CA PHE A 66 3.84 -5.32 11.55
C PHE A 66 4.53 -5.66 12.87
N ARG A 67 3.77 -5.99 13.92
CA ARG A 67 4.33 -6.42 15.20
C ARG A 67 5.19 -7.68 15.07
N ARG A 68 4.77 -8.66 14.25
CA ARG A 68 5.55 -9.88 14.00
C ARG A 68 6.88 -9.55 13.33
N LEU A 69 6.84 -8.72 12.29
CA LEU A 69 8.03 -8.26 11.58
C LEU A 69 9.01 -7.53 12.51
N VAL A 70 8.52 -6.62 13.34
CA VAL A 70 9.39 -5.90 14.29
C VAL A 70 9.99 -6.86 15.33
N SER A 71 9.24 -7.86 15.78
CA SER A 71 9.74 -8.86 16.73
C SER A 71 10.79 -9.78 16.11
N GLU A 72 10.62 -10.15 14.84
CA GLU A 72 11.59 -10.91 14.05
C GLU A 72 12.90 -10.14 13.92
N LEU A 73 12.85 -8.88 13.48
CA LEU A 73 14.04 -8.02 13.33
C LEU A 73 14.78 -7.79 14.65
N ILE A 74 14.06 -7.65 15.76
CA ILE A 74 14.70 -7.47 17.08
C ILE A 74 15.37 -8.75 17.55
N GLY A 75 14.81 -9.92 17.23
CA GLY A 75 15.43 -11.21 17.55
C GLY A 75 16.81 -11.41 16.90
N ASP A 76 17.04 -10.78 15.75
CA ASP A 76 18.32 -10.83 15.04
C ASP A 76 19.39 -9.90 15.64
N VAL A 77 18.98 -8.83 16.32
CA VAL A 77 19.88 -7.76 16.78
C VAL A 77 20.13 -7.78 18.28
N ALA A 78 19.10 -8.10 19.07
CA ALA A 78 19.11 -7.95 20.53
C ALA A 78 18.96 -9.31 21.25
N PRO A 79 19.50 -9.43 22.47
CA PRO A 79 19.37 -10.65 23.26
C PRO A 79 17.91 -10.99 23.57
N ILE A 80 17.68 -12.30 23.72
CA ILE A 80 16.37 -12.92 23.92
C ILE A 80 15.69 -12.31 25.17
N GLY A 81 14.48 -11.77 25.00
CA GLY A 81 13.64 -11.27 26.10
C GLY A 81 13.27 -9.78 26.06
N LEU A 82 13.68 -9.03 25.03
CA LEU A 82 13.28 -7.62 24.88
C LEU A 82 11.76 -7.49 24.70
N ARG A 83 11.13 -6.66 25.53
CA ARG A 83 9.69 -6.34 25.44
C ARG A 83 9.51 -4.95 24.85
N ILE A 84 8.67 -4.85 23.83
CA ILE A 84 8.39 -3.59 23.14
C ILE A 84 7.10 -3.01 23.68
N ALA A 85 7.10 -1.72 24.02
CA ALA A 85 5.91 -0.99 24.40
C ALA A 85 4.90 -0.94 23.21
N SER A 86 3.61 -0.99 23.51
CA SER A 86 2.56 -0.89 22.48
C SER A 86 2.59 0.46 21.77
N GLU A 87 2.87 1.54 22.49
CA GLU A 87 2.99 2.90 21.95
C GLU A 87 4.19 3.02 21.00
N ALA A 88 5.35 2.46 21.39
CA ALA A 88 6.52 2.42 20.52
C ALA A 88 6.26 1.67 19.21
N LEU A 89 5.50 0.57 19.24
CA LEU A 89 5.09 -0.15 18.03
C LEU A 89 4.18 0.69 17.13
N GLU A 90 3.31 1.53 17.70
CA GLU A 90 2.43 2.41 16.92
C GLU A 90 3.21 3.56 16.29
N ILE A 91 4.12 4.18 17.03
CA ILE A 91 5.02 5.24 16.51
C ILE A 91 5.87 4.67 15.37
N LEU A 92 6.54 3.53 15.57
CA LEU A 92 7.36 2.90 14.53
C LEU A 92 6.55 2.62 13.26
N ARG A 93 5.29 2.23 13.41
CA ARG A 93 4.40 1.96 12.28
C ARG A 93 4.04 3.26 11.54
N GLU A 94 3.69 4.31 12.26
CA GLU A 94 3.34 5.62 11.66
C GLU A 94 4.54 6.24 10.95
N GLU A 95 5.72 6.19 11.57
CA GLU A 95 6.96 6.66 10.96
C GLU A 95 7.34 5.84 9.73
N SER A 96 7.17 4.52 9.76
CA SER A 96 7.39 3.67 8.59
C SER A 96 6.45 4.05 7.43
N GLU A 97 5.19 4.39 7.71
CA GLU A 97 4.25 4.85 6.69
C GLU A 97 4.59 6.23 6.13
N ASN A 98 5.06 7.14 6.97
CA ASN A 98 5.53 8.46 6.54
C ASN A 98 6.74 8.33 5.62
N PHE A 99 7.72 7.52 6.01
CA PHE A 99 8.90 7.24 5.18
C PHE A 99 8.52 6.65 3.81
N LEU A 100 7.58 5.70 3.77
CA LEU A 100 7.09 5.14 2.52
C LEU A 100 6.36 6.17 1.67
N ARG A 101 5.53 7.04 2.26
CA ARG A 101 4.81 8.11 1.55
C ARG A 101 5.78 9.08 0.88
N GLU A 102 6.82 9.49 1.58
CA GLU A 102 7.88 10.36 1.04
C GLU A 102 8.63 9.66 -0.09
N SER A 103 9.04 8.40 0.12
CA SER A 103 9.73 7.59 -0.88
C SER A 103 8.90 7.41 -2.17
N PHE A 104 7.58 7.16 -2.05
CA PHE A 104 6.69 7.09 -3.20
C PHE A 104 6.51 8.43 -3.90
N THR A 105 6.50 9.53 -3.15
CA THR A 105 6.41 10.88 -3.73
C THR A 105 7.66 11.19 -4.56
N ALA A 106 8.84 10.91 -3.99
CA ALA A 106 10.11 11.06 -4.69
C ALA A 106 10.19 10.14 -5.93
N GLY A 107 9.85 8.85 -5.77
CA GLY A 107 9.84 7.89 -6.89
C GLY A 107 8.85 8.26 -8.00
N ASN A 108 7.71 8.84 -7.66
CA ASN A 108 6.73 9.30 -8.64
C ASN A 108 7.28 10.45 -9.50
N ILE A 109 8.10 11.35 -8.95
CA ILE A 109 8.78 12.41 -9.72
C ILE A 109 9.68 11.78 -10.79
N PHE A 110 10.49 10.79 -10.44
CA PHE A 110 11.34 10.08 -11.41
C PHE A 110 10.54 9.34 -12.48
N THR A 111 9.44 8.70 -12.07
CA THR A 111 8.53 7.99 -12.97
C THR A 111 7.94 8.95 -14.03
N LEU A 112 7.47 10.12 -13.58
CA LEU A 112 6.91 11.17 -14.45
C LEU A 112 7.98 11.79 -15.36
N ASN A 113 9.20 11.99 -14.85
CA ASN A 113 10.32 12.50 -15.65
C ASN A 113 10.71 11.55 -16.80
N ARG A 114 10.51 10.24 -16.63
CA ARG A 114 10.66 9.23 -17.69
C ARG A 114 9.52 9.24 -18.72
N GLY A 115 8.41 9.93 -18.43
CA GLY A 115 7.22 9.97 -19.28
C GLY A 115 6.25 8.80 -19.09
N VAL A 116 6.37 8.07 -17.99
CA VAL A 116 5.53 6.90 -17.67
C VAL A 116 4.66 7.23 -16.44
N THR A 117 3.53 6.54 -16.28
CA THR A 117 2.60 6.73 -15.13
C THR A 117 2.64 5.59 -14.12
N THR A 118 3.29 4.48 -14.47
CA THR A 118 3.45 3.30 -13.63
C THR A 118 4.80 3.36 -12.94
N LEU A 119 4.79 3.37 -11.61
CA LEU A 119 5.99 3.46 -10.78
C LEU A 119 6.78 2.15 -10.84
N ASP A 120 8.09 2.27 -11.06
CA ASP A 120 9.02 1.15 -11.22
C ASP A 120 9.98 1.03 -10.03
N ALA A 121 10.58 -0.15 -9.84
CA ALA A 121 11.52 -0.42 -8.75
C ALA A 121 12.77 0.48 -8.83
N LEU A 122 13.23 0.78 -10.04
CA LEU A 122 14.34 1.72 -10.27
C LEU A 122 13.98 3.13 -9.82
N ASP A 123 12.79 3.61 -10.17
CA ASP A 123 12.31 4.94 -9.81
C ASP A 123 12.14 5.07 -8.29
N PHE A 124 11.60 4.04 -7.64
CA PHE A 124 11.49 3.97 -6.19
C PHE A 124 12.86 4.01 -5.50
N ARG A 125 13.82 3.23 -6.01
CA ARG A 125 15.18 3.19 -5.47
C ARG A 125 15.91 4.52 -5.62
N LEU A 126 15.79 5.16 -6.78
CA LEU A 126 16.35 6.50 -7.02
C LEU A 126 15.71 7.53 -6.08
N GLY A 127 14.39 7.48 -5.90
CA GLY A 127 13.66 8.31 -4.95
C GLY A 127 14.14 8.15 -3.52
N SER A 128 14.26 6.91 -3.05
CA SER A 128 14.72 6.62 -1.70
C SER A 128 16.19 7.02 -1.50
N ASN A 129 17.06 6.76 -2.47
CA ASN A 129 18.45 7.20 -2.44
C ASN A 129 18.58 8.73 -2.37
N TRP A 130 17.74 9.44 -3.13
CA TRP A 130 17.71 10.90 -3.11
C TRP A 130 17.32 11.46 -1.74
N LEU A 131 16.26 10.93 -1.11
CA LEU A 131 15.82 11.34 0.23
C LEU A 131 16.88 11.07 1.31
N ASN A 132 17.60 9.95 1.18
CA ASN A 132 18.64 9.56 2.13
C ASN A 132 20.00 10.24 1.90
N GLY A 133 20.09 11.20 0.97
CA GLY A 133 21.36 11.86 0.62
C GLY A 133 22.38 10.96 -0.10
N ASN A 134 21.95 9.75 -0.49
CA ASN A 134 22.75 8.71 -1.12
C ASN A 134 22.53 8.67 -2.64
N MET A 135 22.50 9.83 -3.30
CA MET A 135 22.31 9.92 -4.76
C MET A 135 23.44 9.28 -5.57
N HIS A 136 24.59 8.99 -4.95
CA HIS A 136 25.72 8.39 -5.64
C HIS A 136 25.44 6.91 -5.93
N VAL A 137 24.92 6.64 -7.12
CA VAL A 137 24.81 5.33 -7.73
C VAL A 137 25.88 5.27 -8.81
N GLU A 138 27.02 4.63 -8.54
CA GLU A 138 27.93 4.29 -9.62
C GLU A 138 27.25 3.19 -10.46
N MET A 139 27.05 3.47 -11.74
CA MET A 139 26.59 2.49 -12.71
C MET A 139 27.78 1.58 -13.02
N HIS A 140 27.85 0.41 -12.38
CA HIS A 140 28.88 -0.57 -12.73
C HIS A 140 28.37 -1.50 -13.82
N ARG A 141 29.15 -1.65 -14.90
CA ARG A 141 29.01 -2.76 -15.82
C ARG A 141 29.65 -3.99 -15.18
N GLU A 142 28.85 -4.91 -14.70
CA GLU A 142 29.30 -6.27 -14.38
C GLU A 142 28.81 -7.19 -15.50
N ASN A 143 29.73 -7.84 -16.21
CA ASN A 143 29.43 -8.83 -17.25
C ASN A 143 28.46 -8.35 -18.36
N GLY A 144 28.49 -7.05 -18.69
CA GLY A 144 27.62 -6.46 -19.71
C GLY A 144 26.23 -6.02 -19.22
N ILE A 145 25.90 -6.21 -17.94
CA ILE A 145 24.64 -5.79 -17.32
C ILE A 145 24.88 -4.57 -16.42
N MET A 146 24.06 -3.53 -16.57
CA MET A 146 24.14 -2.33 -15.73
C MET A 146 23.59 -2.65 -14.34
N ALA A 147 24.46 -2.66 -13.33
CA ALA A 147 24.07 -2.78 -11.93
C ALA A 147 24.24 -1.42 -11.23
N ALA A 148 23.12 -0.85 -10.79
CA ALA A 148 23.12 0.26 -9.85
C ALA A 148 23.51 -0.28 -8.48
N LEU A 149 24.64 0.15 -7.92
CA LEU A 149 25.06 -0.20 -6.55
C LEU A 149 25.30 1.09 -5.75
N PRO A 150 24.86 1.15 -4.48
CA PRO A 150 25.20 2.27 -3.62
C PRO A 150 26.67 2.18 -3.18
N MET A 151 27.33 3.31 -2.94
CA MET A 151 28.76 3.38 -2.58
C MET A 151 29.18 2.48 -1.41
N HIS A 152 28.33 2.31 -0.39
CA HIS A 152 28.64 1.44 0.75
C HIS A 152 28.72 -0.06 0.36
N ALA A 153 27.99 -0.48 -0.67
CA ALA A 153 28.08 -1.83 -1.21
C ALA A 153 29.32 -2.03 -2.09
N LEU A 154 29.78 -0.97 -2.75
CA LEU A 154 31.01 -0.95 -3.55
C LEU A 154 32.25 -0.98 -2.65
N ALA A 155 32.22 -0.29 -1.52
CA ALA A 155 33.28 -0.34 -0.51
C ALA A 155 33.48 -1.76 0.05
N ARG A 156 32.39 -2.50 0.30
CA ARG A 156 32.44 -3.91 0.73
C ARG A 156 32.93 -4.87 -0.37
N ARG A 157 32.66 -4.58 -1.64
CA ARG A 157 33.17 -5.39 -2.78
C ARG A 157 34.63 -5.11 -3.12
N LYS A 158 35.13 -3.90 -2.84
CA LYS A 158 36.55 -3.53 -3.05
C LYS A 158 37.46 -3.93 -1.89
N ALA A 159 36.90 -4.28 -0.72
CA ALA A 159 37.67 -4.84 0.38
C ALA A 159 38.24 -6.20 -0.02
N LYS A 160 39.56 -6.39 0.10
CA LYS A 160 40.16 -7.71 -0.06
C LYS A 160 39.69 -8.60 1.10
N PRO A 161 39.58 -9.93 0.92
CA PRO A 161 39.15 -10.86 1.97
C PRO A 161 39.96 -10.82 3.28
N THR A 162 41.09 -10.11 3.29
CA THR A 162 42.02 -9.96 4.41
C THR A 162 41.61 -8.89 5.43
N ASP A 163 40.67 -8.00 5.09
CA ASP A 163 40.38 -6.81 5.91
C ASP A 163 39.16 -7.01 6.84
N ASP A 164 38.58 -8.22 6.89
CA ASP A 164 37.49 -8.56 7.81
C ASP A 164 38.06 -8.94 9.20
N PRO A 165 37.84 -8.15 10.26
CA PRO A 165 38.36 -8.42 11.61
C PRO A 165 37.69 -9.64 12.30
N ARG A 166 36.88 -10.40 11.57
CA ARG A 166 36.20 -11.62 12.05
C ARG A 166 36.89 -12.92 11.58
N LEU A 167 37.89 -12.81 10.71
CA LEU A 167 38.58 -13.95 10.08
C LEU A 167 40.00 -14.20 10.60
N THR A 168 40.51 -13.39 11.53
CA THR A 168 41.88 -13.51 12.06
C THR A 168 42.09 -14.56 13.14
N ASP A 169 41.02 -15.18 13.66
CA ASP A 169 41.10 -15.95 14.91
C ASP A 169 40.88 -17.47 14.74
N LYS A 170 41.16 -18.03 13.55
CA LYS A 170 40.90 -19.46 13.29
C LYS A 170 42.08 -20.32 12.83
N GLU A 171 43.31 -19.81 12.86
CA GLU A 171 44.50 -20.66 12.63
C GLU A 171 45.64 -20.29 13.59
N SER A 172 45.65 -20.98 14.74
CA SER A 172 46.83 -21.28 15.55
C SER A 172 46.51 -22.43 16.49
#